data_AF-A0A9P0L9Z9-F1
#
_entry.id   AF-A0A9P0L9Z9-F1
#
_cell.length_a   1.000
_cell.length_b   1.000
_cell.length_c   1.000
_cell.angle_alpha   90.00
_cell.angle_beta   90.00
_cell.angle_gamma   90.00
#
_symmetry.space_group_name_H-M   'P 1'
#
loop_
_entity.id
_entity.type
_entity.pdbx_description
1 polymer ?
#
loop_
_entity_poly.entity_id
_entity_poly.type
_entity_poly.pdbx_seq_one_letter_code
_entity_poly.pdbx_strand_id
1 'polypeptide(L)'
;MYLRAARSMAAFAGMCDGGCPEDGAHAASRDDTTINALDVLHDSGYDPGKALQTLVKCPVPKGIDKKWSEEETKRFVKGLRQFGKNFFRIRKDLLPHRDTPELVEFYYLWKKTPGANNNRPHRRRRQGSLRRIRNTRNSRGGWKLFALSVISLDKI
;
A
#
# COMPACT_ATOMS: atom_id res chain seq x y z
N MET A 1 30.48 5.27 -2.08
CA MET A 1 30.28 6.32 -1.05
C MET A 1 29.34 7.44 -1.50
N TYR A 2 29.36 7.86 -2.77
CA TYR A 2 28.51 8.93 -3.33
C TYR A 2 27.00 8.81 -3.04
N LEU A 3 26.38 7.67 -3.30
CA LEU A 3 24.92 7.51 -3.12
C LEU A 3 24.46 7.73 -1.67
N ARG A 4 25.29 7.38 -0.69
CA ARG A 4 25.02 7.65 0.72
C ARG A 4 25.01 9.15 1.00
N ALA A 5 25.97 9.89 0.45
CA ALA A 5 26.03 11.34 0.58
C ALA A 5 24.82 12.01 -0.09
N ALA A 6 24.45 11.59 -1.31
CA ALA A 6 23.27 12.10 -2.01
C ALA A 6 21.98 11.89 -1.18
N ARG A 7 21.79 10.70 -0.59
CA ARG A 7 20.65 10.43 0.29
C ARG A 7 20.68 11.26 1.57
N SER A 8 21.84 11.51 2.16
CA SER A 8 21.97 12.41 3.32
C SER A 8 21.61 13.85 2.99
N MET A 9 21.98 14.34 1.79
CA MET A 9 21.58 15.67 1.32
C MET A 9 20.07 15.76 1.10
N ALA A 10 19.45 14.72 0.53
CA ALA A 10 18.01 14.65 0.39
C ALA A 10 17.28 14.58 1.74
N ALA A 11 17.84 13.85 2.72
CA ALA A 11 17.33 13.79 4.08
C ALA A 11 17.30 15.16 4.74
N PHE A 12 18.41 15.88 4.61
CA PHE A 12 18.55 17.22 5.16
C PHE A 12 17.56 18.20 4.52
N ALA A 13 17.48 18.22 3.19
CA ALA A 13 16.51 19.05 2.47
C ALA A 13 15.06 18.73 2.85
N GLY A 14 14.71 17.44 2.97
CA GLY A 14 13.37 17.02 3.43
C GLY A 14 13.05 17.46 4.86
N MET A 15 14.05 17.45 5.75
CA MET A 15 13.92 17.98 7.12
C MET A 15 13.68 19.49 7.13
N CYS A 16 14.42 20.24 6.30
CA CYS A 16 14.26 21.70 6.18
C CYS A 16 12.91 22.10 5.57
N ASP A 17 12.38 21.32 4.62
CA ASP A 17 11.12 21.61 3.93
C ASP A 17 9.88 21.12 4.70
N GLY A 18 9.97 19.96 5.38
CA GLY A 18 8.84 19.30 6.06
C GLY A 18 8.74 19.58 7.55
N GLY A 19 9.81 20.10 8.17
CA GLY A 19 9.81 20.45 9.59
C GLY A 19 9.79 19.27 10.55
N CYS A 20 9.84 18.02 10.06
CA CYS A 20 9.94 16.83 10.91
C CYS A 20 11.04 15.85 10.44
N PRO A 21 11.64 15.06 11.35
CA PRO A 21 12.65 14.07 11.01
C PRO A 21 12.14 12.96 10.08
N GLU A 22 10.84 12.64 10.16
CA GLU A 22 10.21 11.62 9.33
C GLU A 22 10.22 12.00 7.85
N ASP A 23 9.95 13.27 7.51
CA ASP A 23 9.98 13.75 6.13
C ASP A 23 11.38 13.64 5.51
N GLY A 24 12.42 13.90 6.31
CA GLY A 24 13.81 13.67 5.92
C GLY A 24 14.10 12.20 5.64
N ALA A 25 13.69 11.29 6.52
CA ALA A 25 13.89 9.85 6.33
C ALA A 25 13.16 9.32 5.08
N HIS A 26 11.94 9.81 4.84
CA HIS A 26 11.18 9.48 3.65
C HIS A 26 11.86 10.03 2.38
N ALA A 27 12.26 11.31 2.35
CA ALA A 27 12.96 11.89 1.20
C ALA A 27 14.26 11.15 0.85
N ALA A 28 15.02 10.72 1.86
CA ALA A 28 16.27 9.98 1.68
C ALA A 28 16.10 8.58 1.08
N SER A 29 14.98 7.92 1.40
CA SER A 29 14.74 6.51 1.05
C SER A 29 14.00 6.31 -0.26
N ARG A 30 13.51 7.39 -0.90
CA ARG A 30 12.77 7.31 -2.16
C ARG A 30 13.63 6.88 -3.34
N ASP A 31 12.98 6.16 -4.26
CA ASP A 31 13.57 5.78 -5.54
C ASP A 31 13.89 7.03 -6.38
N ASP A 32 13.03 8.05 -6.37
CA ASP A 32 13.25 9.34 -7.05
C ASP A 32 14.62 9.96 -6.72
N THR A 33 14.97 9.97 -5.43
CA THR A 33 16.26 10.47 -4.93
C THR A 33 17.41 9.64 -5.46
N THR A 34 17.24 8.31 -5.51
CA THR A 34 18.26 7.38 -5.99
C THR A 34 18.47 7.52 -7.50
N ILE A 35 17.38 7.60 -8.28
CA ILE A 35 17.41 7.74 -9.74
C ILE A 35 18.10 9.06 -10.10
N ASN A 36 17.65 10.19 -9.54
CA ASN A 36 18.25 11.49 -9.80
C ASN A 36 19.75 11.53 -9.42
N ALA A 37 20.14 10.91 -8.31
CA ALA A 37 21.55 10.84 -7.93
C ALA A 37 22.39 10.09 -8.98
N LEU A 38 21.85 9.02 -9.57
CA LEU A 38 22.53 8.23 -10.60
C LEU A 38 22.59 8.98 -11.94
N ASP A 39 21.52 9.67 -12.33
CA ASP A 39 21.48 10.49 -13.54
C ASP A 39 22.53 11.61 -13.46
N VAL A 40 22.57 12.35 -12.34
CA VAL A 40 23.56 13.41 -12.12
C VAL A 40 25.00 12.88 -12.09
N LEU A 41 25.20 11.66 -11.57
CA LEU A 41 26.52 11.02 -11.60
C LEU A 41 26.95 10.71 -13.03
N HIS A 42 26.03 10.18 -13.85
CA HIS A 42 26.30 9.90 -15.27
C HIS A 42 26.63 11.19 -16.03
N ASP A 43 25.80 12.22 -15.88
CA ASP A 43 25.98 13.53 -16.55
C ASP A 43 27.28 14.24 -16.12
N SER A 44 27.77 13.94 -14.92
CA SER A 44 29.03 14.47 -14.41
C SER A 44 30.26 13.68 -14.88
N GLY A 45 30.09 12.69 -15.77
CA GLY A 45 31.17 11.82 -16.23
C GLY A 45 31.68 10.89 -15.13
N TYR A 46 30.81 10.49 -14.21
CA TYR A 46 31.09 9.66 -13.04
C TYR A 46 32.07 10.27 -12.02
N ASP A 47 32.33 11.58 -12.07
CA ASP A 47 33.05 12.28 -11.01
C ASP A 47 32.12 12.59 -9.82
N PRO A 48 32.32 11.96 -8.65
CA PRO A 48 31.46 12.17 -7.49
C PRO A 48 31.56 13.59 -6.93
N GLY A 49 32.70 14.29 -7.09
CA GLY A 49 32.87 15.66 -6.55
C GLY A 49 31.97 16.65 -7.29
N LYS A 50 32.07 16.66 -8.63
CA LYS A 50 31.22 17.47 -9.51
C LYS A 50 29.74 17.10 -9.40
N ALA A 51 29.43 15.81 -9.28
CA ALA A 51 28.06 15.34 -9.13
C ALA A 51 27.43 15.82 -7.81
N LEU A 52 28.16 15.76 -6.69
CA LEU A 52 27.68 16.29 -5.41
C LEU A 52 27.45 17.80 -5.46
N GLN A 53 28.37 18.55 -6.08
CA GLN A 53 28.21 20.00 -6.23
C GLN A 53 26.94 20.37 -7.03
N THR A 54 26.62 19.59 -8.04
CA THR A 54 25.40 19.74 -8.84
C THR A 54 24.16 19.43 -7.99
N LEU A 55 24.19 18.34 -7.21
CA LEU A 55 23.12 17.98 -6.30
C LEU A 55 22.87 19.04 -5.21
N VAL A 56 23.89 19.73 -4.68
CA VAL A 56 23.69 20.76 -3.64
C VAL A 56 22.76 21.88 -4.12
N LYS A 57 22.77 22.20 -5.42
CA LYS A 57 21.91 23.26 -5.99
C LYS A 57 20.45 22.84 -6.05
N CYS A 58 20.16 21.54 -6.18
CA CYS A 58 18.82 20.96 -6.28
C CYS A 58 18.82 19.56 -5.62
N PRO A 59 18.84 19.48 -4.28
CA PRO A 59 19.15 18.25 -3.56
C PRO A 59 18.03 17.19 -3.65
N VAL A 60 16.82 17.60 -4.03
CA VAL A 60 15.64 16.73 -4.03
C VAL A 60 14.79 17.00 -5.26
N PRO A 61 14.57 15.99 -6.13
CA PRO A 61 13.49 16.04 -7.12
C PRO A 61 12.18 16.25 -6.38
N LYS A 62 11.33 17.17 -6.85
CA LYS A 62 10.02 17.44 -6.23
C LYS A 62 9.23 16.13 -6.18
N GLY A 63 9.17 15.55 -4.98
CA GLY A 63 8.52 14.27 -4.75
C GLY A 63 7.08 14.29 -5.23
N ILE A 64 6.55 13.12 -5.56
CA ILE A 64 5.20 12.99 -6.11
C ILE A 64 4.14 13.55 -5.16
N ASP A 65 4.38 13.54 -3.85
CA ASP A 65 3.48 14.16 -2.86
C ASP A 65 3.39 15.69 -3.01
N LYS A 66 4.44 16.37 -3.50
CA LYS A 66 4.39 17.80 -3.87
C LYS A 66 3.76 18.04 -5.24
N LYS A 67 3.60 17.01 -6.08
CA LYS A 67 2.93 17.12 -7.38
C LYS A 67 1.40 17.12 -7.24
N TRP A 68 0.86 16.59 -6.14
CA TRP A 68 -0.58 16.42 -5.93
C TRP A 68 -1.08 17.32 -4.80
N SER A 69 -2.13 18.11 -5.05
CA SER A 69 -2.75 18.89 -3.98
C SER A 69 -3.59 18.00 -3.05
N GLU A 70 -3.89 18.49 -1.84
CA GLU A 70 -4.81 17.79 -0.94
C GLU A 70 -6.20 17.62 -1.58
N GLU A 71 -6.69 18.62 -2.30
CA GLU A 71 -7.98 18.57 -3.00
C GLU A 71 -7.96 17.50 -4.10
N GLU A 72 -6.88 17.44 -4.88
CA GLU A 72 -6.70 16.42 -5.93
C GLU A 72 -6.67 15.01 -5.32
N THR A 73 -5.95 14.85 -4.21
CA THR A 73 -5.90 13.59 -3.46
C THR A 73 -7.29 13.19 -2.95
N LYS A 74 -8.05 14.12 -2.37
CA LYS A 74 -9.43 13.89 -1.92
C LYS A 74 -10.35 13.47 -3.08
N ARG A 75 -10.24 14.14 -4.24
CA ARG A 75 -10.99 13.80 -5.46
C ARG A 75 -10.59 12.43 -6.00
N PHE A 76 -9.30 12.10 -6.03
CA PHE A 76 -8.80 10.80 -6.45
C PHE A 76 -9.36 9.66 -5.60
N VAL A 77 -9.33 9.79 -4.27
CA VAL A 77 -9.88 8.78 -3.34
C VAL A 77 -11.39 8.63 -3.51
N LYS A 78 -12.12 9.74 -3.70
CA LYS A 78 -13.55 9.71 -4.04
C LYS A 78 -13.80 8.94 -5.34
N GLY A 79 -12.98 9.19 -6.37
CA GLY A 79 -13.03 8.51 -7.65
C GLY A 79 -12.79 7.00 -7.54
N LEU A 80 -11.78 6.60 -6.77
CA LEU A 80 -11.52 5.18 -6.50
C LEU A 80 -12.69 4.48 -5.80
N ARG A 81 -13.40 5.17 -4.89
CA ARG A 81 -14.58 4.61 -4.20
C ARG A 81 -15.79 4.47 -5.14
N GLN A 82 -15.99 5.42 -6.05
CA GLN A 82 -17.15 5.46 -6.94
C GLN A 82 -16.98 4.59 -8.20
N PHE A 83 -15.81 4.64 -8.82
CA PHE A 83 -15.54 4.05 -10.13
C PHE A 83 -14.54 2.89 -10.09
N GLY A 84 -14.00 2.56 -8.91
CA GLY A 84 -12.97 1.54 -8.77
C GLY A 84 -11.67 1.97 -9.44
N LYS A 85 -10.96 1.03 -10.08
CA LYS A 85 -9.70 1.30 -10.80
C LYS A 85 -9.92 1.80 -12.23
N ASN A 86 -11.09 2.34 -12.55
CA ASN A 86 -11.33 2.93 -13.86
C ASN A 86 -10.73 4.35 -13.92
N PHE A 87 -9.42 4.41 -14.15
CA PHE A 87 -8.67 5.68 -14.16
C PHE A 87 -9.11 6.63 -15.28
N PHE A 88 -9.65 6.10 -16.39
CA PHE A 88 -10.22 6.92 -17.46
C PHE A 88 -11.45 7.70 -17.00
N ARG A 89 -12.35 7.05 -16.26
CA ARG A 89 -13.53 7.73 -15.67
C ARG A 89 -13.13 8.69 -14.56
N ILE A 90 -12.19 8.31 -13.70
CA ILE A 90 -11.70 9.20 -12.63
C ILE A 90 -11.09 10.48 -13.22
N ARG A 91 -10.29 10.36 -14.28
CA ARG A 91 -9.78 11.51 -15.04
C ARG A 91 -10.94 12.37 -15.54
N LYS A 92 -11.84 11.78 -16.33
CA LYS A 92 -12.91 12.53 -17.01
C LYS A 92 -13.82 13.29 -16.05
N ASP A 93 -14.21 12.67 -14.94
CA ASP A 93 -15.27 13.20 -14.09
C ASP A 93 -14.75 13.99 -12.88
N LEU A 94 -13.52 13.73 -12.41
CA LEU A 94 -13.00 14.30 -11.16
C LEU A 94 -11.67 15.04 -11.31
N LEU A 95 -10.83 14.64 -12.28
CA LEU A 95 -9.47 15.15 -12.45
C LEU A 95 -9.13 15.36 -13.94
N PRO A 96 -9.82 16.27 -14.64
CA PRO A 96 -9.64 16.45 -16.09
C PRO A 96 -8.27 17.04 -16.46
N HIS A 97 -7.64 17.75 -15.53
CA HIS A 97 -6.32 18.38 -15.69
C HIS A 97 -5.14 17.41 -15.51
N ARG A 98 -5.40 16.15 -15.11
CA ARG A 98 -4.38 15.12 -14.92
C ARG A 98 -4.46 14.07 -15.99
N ASP A 99 -3.32 13.47 -16.30
CA ASP A 99 -3.27 12.39 -17.26
C ASP A 99 -3.57 11.02 -16.63
N THR A 100 -4.12 10.12 -17.44
CA THR A 100 -4.40 8.74 -17.01
C THR A 100 -3.15 8.00 -16.50
N PRO A 101 -1.98 8.06 -17.16
CA PRO A 101 -0.75 7.50 -16.60
C PRO A 101 -0.36 8.10 -15.24
N GLU A 102 -0.51 9.41 -15.03
CA GLU A 102 -0.21 10.06 -13.74
C GLU A 102 -1.12 9.53 -12.61
N LEU A 103 -2.40 9.31 -12.91
CA LEU A 103 -3.35 8.70 -11.97
C LEU A 103 -2.96 7.26 -11.60
N VAL A 104 -2.43 6.50 -12.57
CA VAL A 104 -1.96 5.13 -12.35
C VAL A 104 -0.69 5.14 -11.51
N GLU A 105 0.27 6.00 -11.82
CA GLU A 105 1.49 6.18 -11.03
C GLU A 105 1.13 6.56 -9.57
N PHE A 106 0.28 7.57 -9.41
CA PHE A 106 -0.20 8.02 -8.11
C PHE A 106 -0.94 6.90 -7.36
N TYR A 107 -1.76 6.08 -8.02
CA TYR A 107 -2.41 4.93 -7.41
C TYR A 107 -1.44 3.97 -6.72
N TYR A 108 -0.32 3.64 -7.39
CA TYR A 108 0.65 2.68 -6.88
C TYR A 108 1.50 3.22 -5.72
N LEU A 109 1.66 4.54 -5.66
CA LEU A 109 2.34 5.21 -4.56
C LEU A 109 1.38 5.42 -3.39
N TRP A 110 0.19 5.96 -3.66
CA TRP A 110 -0.84 6.21 -2.68
C TRP A 110 -1.22 4.95 -1.89
N LYS A 111 -1.32 3.78 -2.53
CA LYS A 111 -1.62 2.53 -1.83
C LYS A 111 -0.56 2.08 -0.81
N LYS A 112 0.66 2.64 -0.85
CA LYS A 112 1.73 2.39 0.14
C LYS A 112 1.60 3.30 1.38
N THR A 113 0.81 4.39 1.29
CA THR A 113 0.59 5.31 2.40
C THR A 113 -0.34 4.71 3.47
N PRO A 114 -0.18 5.05 4.76
CA PRO A 114 -1.02 4.53 5.83
C PRO A 114 -2.50 4.91 5.66
N GLY A 115 -2.80 6.08 5.08
CA GLY A 115 -4.18 6.51 4.78
C GLY A 115 -4.93 5.63 3.78
N ALA A 116 -4.21 4.92 2.90
CA ALA A 116 -4.80 3.98 1.96
C ALA A 116 -5.15 2.62 2.58
N ASN A 117 -4.56 2.28 3.73
CA ASN A 117 -4.77 0.98 4.37
C ASN A 117 -6.24 0.75 4.78
N ASN A 118 -6.94 1.83 5.15
CA ASN A 118 -8.38 1.82 5.47
C ASN A 118 -9.29 1.74 4.23
N ASN A 119 -8.79 2.10 3.05
CA ASN A 119 -9.55 2.09 1.79
C ASN A 119 -9.38 0.79 1.01
N ARG A 120 -8.45 -0.08 1.43
CA ARG A 120 -8.40 -1.45 0.92
C ARG A 120 -9.74 -2.07 1.31
N PRO A 121 -10.58 -2.51 0.36
CA PRO A 121 -11.81 -3.21 0.72
C PRO A 121 -11.34 -4.31 1.65
N HIS A 122 -11.76 -4.24 2.92
CA HIS A 122 -11.47 -5.24 3.93
C HIS A 122 -11.72 -6.55 3.21
N ARG A 123 -10.64 -7.26 2.83
CA ARG A 123 -10.71 -8.51 2.07
C ARG A 123 -11.67 -9.28 2.92
N ARG A 124 -12.93 -9.43 2.47
CA ARG A 124 -14.00 -10.00 3.28
C ARG A 124 -13.32 -11.21 3.86
N ARG A 125 -13.03 -11.17 5.16
CA ARG A 125 -12.76 -12.39 5.89
C ARG A 125 -14.04 -13.11 5.55
N ARG A 126 -13.97 -14.06 4.61
CA ARG A 126 -14.99 -15.08 4.50
C ARG A 126 -14.92 -15.61 5.91
N GLN A 127 -15.79 -15.09 6.76
CA GLN A 127 -16.22 -15.74 7.95
C GLN A 127 -16.70 -17.03 7.33
N GLY A 128 -15.82 -18.03 7.35
CA GLY A 128 -16.18 -19.35 6.91
C GLY A 128 -17.43 -19.59 7.72
N SER A 129 -18.56 -19.60 7.03
CA SER A 129 -19.79 -20.03 7.65
C SER A 129 -19.54 -21.51 7.88
N LEU A 130 -18.86 -21.82 8.98
CA LEU A 130 -19.11 -23.04 9.71
C LEU A 130 -20.60 -22.93 10.02
N ARG A 131 -21.41 -23.40 9.07
CA ARG A 131 -22.79 -23.75 9.30
C ARG A 131 -22.69 -24.79 10.40
N ARG A 132 -22.76 -24.35 11.66
CA ARG A 132 -22.98 -25.24 12.77
C ARG A 132 -24.33 -25.87 12.49
N ILE A 133 -24.30 -27.11 11.98
CA ILE A 133 -25.48 -27.94 11.80
C ILE A 133 -26.20 -27.93 13.14
N ARG A 134 -27.37 -27.30 13.18
CA ARG A 134 -28.24 -27.29 14.35
C ARG A 134 -28.91 -28.65 14.38
N ASN A 135 -28.32 -29.60 15.11
CA ASN A 135 -28.98 -30.87 15.37
C ASN A 135 -30.12 -30.59 16.36
N THR A 136 -31.35 -30.54 15.84
CA THR A 136 -32.55 -30.52 16.66
C THR A 136 -32.70 -31.89 17.30
N ARG A 137 -32.34 -32.04 18.56
CA ARG A 137 -32.82 -33.16 19.39
C ARG A 137 -33.48 -32.58 20.62
N ASN A 138 -34.80 -32.44 20.53
CA ASN A 138 -35.63 -32.30 21.71
C ASN A 138 -36.24 -33.67 22.04
N SER A 139 -36.14 -34.01 23.33
CA SER A 139 -37.08 -34.83 24.09
C SER A 139 -37.06 -36.35 23.91
N ARG A 140 -36.44 -37.04 24.89
CA ARG A 140 -37.12 -37.75 26.02
C ARG A 140 -36.34 -39.00 26.45
N GLY A 141 -35.88 -38.94 27.70
CA GLY A 141 -35.98 -39.99 28.72
C GLY A 141 -35.67 -41.44 28.39
N GLY A 142 -34.66 -41.99 29.10
CA GLY A 142 -34.95 -43.17 29.91
C GLY A 142 -33.98 -44.36 29.81
N TRP A 143 -33.50 -44.74 31.00
CA TRP A 143 -33.15 -46.09 31.46
C TRP A 143 -31.80 -46.70 31.02
N LYS A 144 -30.93 -46.77 32.03
CA LYS A 144 -29.85 -47.75 32.20
C LYS A 144 -30.32 -49.14 31.78
N LEU A 145 -29.42 -49.96 31.23
CA LEU A 145 -29.26 -51.37 31.63
C LEU A 145 -27.90 -51.88 31.15
N PHE A 146 -27.14 -52.41 32.11
CA PHE A 146 -26.06 -53.38 31.93
C PHE A 146 -26.64 -54.66 31.31
N ALA A 147 -25.88 -55.35 30.45
CA ALA A 147 -25.55 -56.78 30.59
C ALA A 147 -24.94 -57.37 29.30
N LEU A 148 -24.01 -58.30 29.53
CA LEU A 148 -23.37 -59.23 28.62
C LEU A 148 -24.35 -60.25 27.99
N SER A 149 -23.78 -61.03 27.06
CA SER A 149 -24.19 -62.34 26.50
C SER A 149 -24.82 -62.29 25.10
N VAL A 150 -24.19 -62.82 24.05
CA VAL A 150 -23.77 -64.23 23.74
C VAL A 150 -24.91 -64.99 23.04
N ILE A 151 -24.55 -65.62 21.89
CA ILE A 151 -25.25 -66.71 21.15
C ILE A 151 -26.52 -66.27 20.39
N SER A 152 -26.88 -66.73 19.19
CA SER A 152 -26.31 -67.57 18.11
C SER A 152 -27.44 -67.78 17.08
N LEU A 153 -27.10 -68.29 15.88
CA LEU A 153 -27.97 -68.91 14.85
C LEU A 153 -28.91 -67.96 14.08
N ASP A 154 -29.13 -68.08 12.77
CA ASP A 154 -29.24 -69.26 11.89
C ASP A 154 -28.54 -69.02 10.53
N LYS A 155 -27.71 -69.97 10.04
CA LYS A 155 -28.03 -70.97 8.99
C LYS A 155 -28.68 -70.39 7.72
N ILE A 156 -27.89 -70.28 6.63
CA ILE A 156 -27.81 -71.21 5.47
C ILE A 156 -26.50 -70.92 4.75
#